data_AF-A0A1E5Q350-F1
#
_entry.id   AF-A0A1E5Q350-F1
#
_cell.length_a   1.000
_cell.length_b   1.000
_cell.length_c   1.000
_cell.angle_alpha   90.00
_cell.angle_beta   90.00
_cell.angle_gamma   90.00
#
_symmetry.space_group_name_H-M   'P 1'
#
loop_
_entity.id
_entity.type
_entity.pdbx_description
1 polymer ?
#
loop_
_entity_poly.entity_id
_entity_poly.type
_entity_poly.pdbx_seq_one_letter_code
_entity_poly.pdbx_strand_id
1 'polypeptide(L)'
;MKRFLYLIGMACLALAFLTTSAELAVRMIDAGQDAASGAPSGEGEGLLVSTLYVWKTVAPRSLYALTNSAVWPFVQPLLHLPGWLLFGVPGILLSMTFRRPREDEPDPLTTKALAQAHEDSLFLFDELARAAHKDGYTLTQDDSYPSNPLDTIPAEAHFADEDIEAQLLPERDYLLGPNPKQPAKDSEPDSEPN
;
A
#
# COMPACT_ATOMS: atom_id res chain seq x y z
N MET A 1 16.35 16.18 -6.72
CA MET A 1 17.34 15.11 -6.45
C MET A 1 16.79 13.98 -5.57
N LYS A 2 16.25 14.23 -4.37
CA LYS A 2 15.71 13.17 -3.48
C LYS A 2 14.67 12.23 -4.12
N ARG A 3 13.75 12.77 -4.95
CA ARG A 3 12.76 11.97 -5.72
C ARG A 3 13.41 10.96 -6.68
N PHE A 4 14.53 11.34 -7.30
CA PHE A 4 15.24 10.48 -8.25
C PHE A 4 15.90 9.29 -7.55
N LEU A 5 16.54 9.53 -6.40
CA LEU A 5 17.13 8.46 -5.57
C LEU A 5 16.06 7.49 -5.04
N TYR A 6 14.90 8.01 -4.64
CA TYR A 6 13.76 7.15 -4.27
C TYR A 6 13.29 6.27 -5.44
N LEU A 7 13.18 6.82 -6.65
CA LEU A 7 12.81 6.03 -7.85
C LEU A 7 13.85 4.96 -8.19
N ILE A 8 15.14 5.26 -8.01
CA ILE A 8 16.20 4.25 -8.14
C ILE A 8 16.01 3.15 -7.10
N GLY A 9 15.73 3.51 -5.85
CA GLY A 9 15.43 2.52 -4.79
C GLY A 9 14.24 1.63 -5.15
N MET A 10 13.15 2.21 -5.66
CA MET A 10 11.98 1.46 -6.12
C MET A 10 12.30 0.56 -7.32
N ALA A 11 13.11 1.02 -8.27
CA ALA A 11 13.55 0.22 -9.41
C ALA A 11 14.42 -0.96 -8.95
N CYS A 12 15.32 -0.75 -7.98
CA CYS A 12 16.10 -1.84 -7.37
C CYS A 12 15.21 -2.86 -6.64
N LEU A 13 14.17 -2.42 -5.93
CA LEU A 13 13.20 -3.32 -5.29
C LEU A 13 12.40 -4.13 -6.32
N ALA A 14 11.96 -3.50 -7.41
CA ALA A 14 11.29 -4.21 -8.50
C ALA A 14 12.21 -5.26 -9.14
N LEU A 15 13.49 -4.92 -9.36
CA LEU A 15 14.50 -5.86 -9.83
C LEU A 15 14.72 -7.00 -8.84
N ALA A 16 14.80 -6.71 -7.53
CA ALA A 16 14.94 -7.74 -6.50
C ALA A 16 13.76 -8.74 -6.54
N PHE A 17 12.53 -8.23 -6.70
CA PHE A 17 11.34 -9.06 -6.83
C PHE A 17 11.38 -9.93 -8.09
N LEU A 18 11.75 -9.36 -9.23
CA LEU A 18 11.91 -10.11 -10.49
C LEU A 18 13.00 -11.19 -10.36
N THR A 19 14.15 -10.87 -9.75
CA THR A 19 15.22 -11.85 -9.55
C THR A 19 14.79 -12.97 -8.60
N THR A 20 14.04 -12.64 -7.54
CA THR A 20 13.50 -13.65 -6.61
C THR A 20 12.50 -14.57 -7.31
N SER A 21 11.67 -14.01 -8.20
CA SER A 21 10.71 -14.78 -8.99
C SER A 21 11.43 -15.73 -9.96
N ALA A 22 12.52 -15.26 -10.58
CA ALA A 22 13.36 -16.09 -11.45
C ALA A 22 14.07 -17.21 -10.67
N GLU A 23 14.61 -16.91 -9.48
CA GLU A 23 15.19 -17.92 -8.58
C GLU A 23 14.16 -18.99 -8.21
N LEU A 24 12.93 -18.59 -7.87
CA LEU A 24 11.84 -19.50 -7.56
C LEU A 24 11.47 -20.38 -8.77
N ALA A 25 11.36 -19.79 -9.95
CA ALA A 25 11.02 -20.51 -11.17
C ALA A 25 12.08 -21.58 -11.52
N VAL A 26 13.36 -21.23 -11.40
CA VAL A 26 14.46 -22.18 -11.62
C VAL A 26 14.40 -23.34 -10.63
N ARG A 27 14.11 -23.07 -9.34
CA ARG A 27 13.91 -24.14 -8.34
C ARG A 27 12.75 -25.05 -8.66
N MET A 28 11.63 -24.51 -9.14
CA MET A 28 10.48 -25.32 -9.53
C MET A 28 10.80 -26.26 -10.70
N ILE A 29 11.60 -25.79 -11.66
CA ILE A 29 12.06 -26.61 -12.79
C ILE A 29 12.97 -27.73 -12.29
N ASP A 30 13.94 -27.42 -11.43
CA ASP A 30 14.88 -28.41 -10.86
C ASP A 30 14.13 -29.46 -10.04
N ALA A 31 13.26 -29.03 -9.13
CA ALA A 31 12.45 -29.93 -8.30
C ALA A 31 11.52 -30.82 -9.14
N GLY A 32 11.00 -30.31 -10.25
CA GLY A 32 10.20 -31.09 -11.20
C GLY A 32 11.02 -32.14 -11.96
N GLN A 33 12.28 -31.83 -12.29
CA GLN A 33 13.19 -32.76 -12.97
C GLN A 33 13.70 -33.86 -12.02
N ASP A 34 14.01 -33.52 -10.78
CA ASP A 34 14.41 -34.50 -9.75
C ASP A 34 13.26 -35.46 -9.43
N ALA A 35 12.04 -34.95 -9.28
CA ALA A 35 10.85 -35.78 -9.07
C ALA A 35 10.56 -36.72 -10.24
N ALA A 36 10.84 -36.29 -11.48
CA ALA A 36 10.63 -37.10 -12.68
C ALA A 36 11.74 -38.13 -12.91
N SER A 37 12.97 -37.85 -12.49
CA SER A 37 14.13 -38.71 -12.72
C SER A 37 14.39 -39.73 -11.60
N GLY A 38 13.75 -39.58 -10.44
CA GLY A 38 13.93 -40.47 -9.29
C GLY A 38 15.37 -40.48 -8.76
N ALA A 39 16.19 -39.53 -9.20
CA ALA A 39 17.56 -39.36 -8.75
C ALA A 39 17.54 -38.71 -7.35
N PRO A 40 18.43 -39.13 -6.44
CA PRO A 40 18.64 -38.39 -5.20
C PRO A 40 19.05 -36.97 -5.57
N SER A 41 18.31 -35.98 -5.06
CA SER A 41 18.53 -34.55 -5.23
C SER A 41 20.01 -34.22 -5.03
N GLY A 42 20.72 -34.07 -6.15
CA GLY A 42 22.18 -34.03 -6.17
C GLY A 42 22.70 -32.71 -5.64
N GLU A 43 23.39 -32.73 -4.50
CA GLU A 43 24.44 -31.80 -4.02
C GLU A 43 24.21 -30.28 -4.15
N GLY A 44 22.98 -29.85 -4.42
CA GLY A 44 22.58 -28.46 -4.67
C GLY A 44 21.60 -27.92 -3.64
N GLU A 45 21.42 -28.59 -2.49
CA GLU A 45 20.63 -28.14 -1.33
C GLU A 45 21.26 -26.92 -0.64
N GLY A 46 21.63 -25.91 -1.40
CA GLY A 46 21.76 -24.57 -0.89
C GLY A 46 20.36 -23.97 -0.76
N LEU A 47 19.96 -23.59 0.45
CA LEU A 47 18.79 -22.74 0.70
C LEU A 47 18.77 -21.48 -0.19
N LEU A 48 19.91 -21.11 -0.81
CA LEU A 48 20.13 -19.95 -1.64
C LEU A 48 20.56 -20.36 -3.06
N VAL A 49 19.80 -19.90 -4.06
CA VAL A 49 20.17 -20.05 -5.47
C VAL A 49 20.97 -18.81 -5.83
N SER A 50 22.19 -19.00 -6.34
CA SER A 50 23.03 -17.88 -6.76
C SER A 50 22.48 -17.22 -8.03
N THR A 51 22.66 -15.91 -8.15
CA THR A 51 22.30 -15.18 -9.38
C THR A 51 23.05 -15.69 -10.60
N LEU A 52 24.29 -16.16 -10.41
CA LEU A 52 25.07 -16.84 -11.44
C LEU A 52 24.31 -18.03 -12.02
N TYR A 53 23.70 -18.87 -11.17
CA TYR A 53 22.95 -20.04 -11.59
C TYR A 53 21.72 -19.64 -12.40
N VAL A 54 20.96 -18.66 -11.91
CA VAL A 54 19.80 -18.11 -12.64
C VAL A 54 20.20 -17.53 -13.98
N TRP A 55 21.31 -16.80 -14.05
CA TRP A 55 21.76 -16.22 -15.31
C TRP A 55 22.23 -17.30 -16.30
N LYS A 56 22.91 -18.34 -15.80
CA LYS A 56 23.32 -19.49 -16.59
C LYS A 56 22.11 -20.23 -17.17
N THR A 57 21.01 -20.35 -16.43
CA THR A 57 19.79 -21.03 -16.91
C THR A 57 18.96 -20.16 -17.86
N VAL A 58 18.76 -18.89 -17.53
CA VAL A 58 17.87 -17.99 -18.30
C VAL A 58 18.54 -17.45 -19.57
N ALA A 59 19.83 -17.07 -19.50
CA ALA A 59 20.51 -16.40 -20.61
C ALA A 59 22.00 -16.77 -20.73
N PRO A 60 22.33 -18.05 -20.99
CA PRO A 60 23.72 -18.55 -20.99
C PRO A 60 24.62 -17.79 -21.98
N ARG A 61 24.10 -17.42 -23.16
CA ARG A 61 24.86 -16.71 -24.20
C ARG A 61 25.36 -15.34 -23.73
N SER A 62 24.57 -14.64 -22.93
CA SER A 62 24.96 -13.34 -22.37
C SER A 62 26.00 -13.48 -21.24
N LEU A 63 25.94 -14.56 -20.48
CA LEU A 63 26.94 -14.88 -19.46
C LEU A 63 28.31 -15.14 -20.10
N TYR A 64 28.37 -15.86 -21.23
CA TYR A 64 29.62 -16.05 -21.98
C TYR A 64 30.23 -14.73 -22.50
N ALA A 65 29.41 -13.75 -22.85
CA ALA A 65 29.91 -12.43 -23.22
C ALA A 65 30.48 -11.68 -22.00
N LEU A 66 29.84 -11.83 -20.83
CA LEU A 66 30.29 -11.21 -19.58
C LEU A 66 31.59 -11.83 -19.05
N THR A 67 31.76 -13.15 -19.16
CA THR A 67 32.98 -13.85 -18.69
C THR A 67 34.23 -13.45 -19.47
N ASN A 68 34.06 -13.03 -20.72
CA ASN A 68 35.14 -12.54 -21.59
C ASN A 68 35.43 -11.04 -21.39
N SER A 69 34.69 -10.36 -20.51
CA SER A 69 34.90 -8.95 -20.23
C SER A 69 35.96 -8.74 -19.14
N ALA A 70 36.69 -7.63 -19.23
CA ALA A 70 37.65 -7.21 -18.20
C ALA A 70 37.01 -6.96 -16.83
N VAL A 71 35.68 -6.81 -16.75
CA VAL A 71 34.94 -6.58 -15.51
C VAL A 71 34.61 -7.90 -14.79
N TRP A 72 34.72 -9.05 -15.46
CA TRP A 72 34.40 -10.37 -14.91
C TRP A 72 34.95 -10.64 -13.49
N PRO A 73 36.25 -10.41 -13.18
CA PRO A 73 36.78 -10.70 -11.85
C PRO A 73 36.10 -9.91 -10.73
N PHE A 74 35.50 -8.75 -11.03
CA PHE A 74 34.78 -7.94 -10.06
C PHE A 74 33.31 -8.35 -9.91
N VAL A 75 32.66 -8.76 -11.01
CA VAL A 75 31.24 -9.15 -10.98
C VAL A 75 31.06 -10.59 -10.49
N GLN A 76 32.02 -11.47 -10.76
CA GLN A 76 31.99 -12.88 -10.37
C GLN A 76 31.64 -13.10 -8.89
N PRO A 77 32.33 -12.48 -7.90
CA PRO A 77 31.99 -12.68 -6.49
C PRO A 77 30.60 -12.14 -6.13
N LEU A 78 30.15 -11.07 -6.81
CA LEU A 78 28.81 -10.51 -6.61
C LEU A 78 27.72 -11.48 -7.08
N LEU A 79 27.95 -12.16 -8.21
CA LEU A 79 27.03 -13.12 -8.81
C LEU A 79 26.87 -14.42 -8.01
N HIS A 80 27.76 -14.70 -7.07
CA HIS A 80 27.59 -15.83 -6.15
C HIS A 80 26.53 -15.55 -5.07
N LEU A 81 26.18 -14.28 -4.85
CA LEU A 81 25.12 -13.91 -3.92
C LEU A 81 23.74 -14.11 -4.54
N PRO A 82 22.72 -14.40 -3.73
CA PRO A 82 21.34 -14.41 -4.20
C PRO A 82 20.89 -13.00 -4.60
N GLY A 83 20.05 -12.90 -5.61
CA GLY A 83 19.72 -11.66 -6.31
C GLY A 83 18.89 -10.72 -5.45
N TRP A 84 18.06 -11.30 -4.59
CA TRP A 84 17.33 -10.54 -3.58
C TRP A 84 18.27 -9.82 -2.60
N LEU A 85 19.46 -10.35 -2.31
CA LEU A 85 20.44 -9.66 -1.46
C LEU A 85 21.12 -8.52 -2.24
N LEU A 86 21.48 -8.80 -3.49
CA LEU A 86 22.23 -7.89 -4.35
C LEU A 86 21.42 -6.65 -4.75
N PHE A 87 20.12 -6.80 -5.00
CA PHE A 87 19.22 -5.70 -5.36
C PHE A 87 18.31 -5.26 -4.22
N GLY A 88 17.90 -6.18 -3.34
CA GLY A 88 16.92 -5.90 -2.29
C GLY A 88 17.51 -5.10 -1.14
N VAL A 89 18.69 -5.45 -0.61
CA VAL A 89 19.33 -4.68 0.48
C VAL A 89 19.56 -3.22 0.08
N PRO A 90 20.22 -2.91 -1.05
CA PRO A 90 20.40 -1.51 -1.46
C PRO A 90 19.07 -0.84 -1.84
N GLY A 91 18.11 -1.59 -2.41
CA GLY A 91 16.77 -1.08 -2.72
C GLY A 91 15.99 -0.66 -1.47
N ILE A 92 15.96 -1.50 -0.43
CA ILE A 92 15.35 -1.20 0.86
C ILE A 92 16.04 0.02 1.48
N LEU A 93 17.37 0.02 1.52
CA LEU A 93 18.14 1.09 2.14
C LEU A 93 17.88 2.44 1.44
N LEU A 94 17.88 2.48 0.10
CA LEU A 94 17.52 3.70 -0.64
C LEU A 94 16.06 4.09 -0.43
N SER A 95 15.14 3.12 -0.48
CA SER A 95 13.70 3.40 -0.35
C SER A 95 13.36 3.94 1.03
N MET A 96 14.01 3.47 2.11
CA MET A 96 13.83 3.97 3.48
C MET A 96 14.51 5.32 3.71
N THR A 97 15.76 5.49 3.28
CA THR A 97 16.52 6.73 3.53
C THR A 97 16.01 7.92 2.73
N PHE A 98 15.50 7.68 1.51
CA PHE A 98 14.94 8.72 0.65
C PHE A 98 13.42 8.72 0.60
N ARG A 99 12.76 7.92 1.43
CA ARG A 99 11.32 8.04 1.65
C ARG A 99 11.10 9.48 2.08
N ARG A 100 10.38 10.25 1.26
CA ARG A 100 9.93 11.56 1.72
C ARG A 100 9.00 11.29 2.90
N PRO A 101 9.20 11.98 4.04
CA PRO A 101 8.14 12.12 5.01
C PRO A 101 6.92 12.57 4.22
N ARG A 102 5.77 11.94 4.48
CA ARG A 102 4.52 12.39 3.86
C ARG A 102 4.42 13.88 4.20
N GLU A 103 4.03 14.73 3.26
CA GLU A 103 3.86 16.17 3.58
C GLU A 103 2.75 16.39 4.64
N ASP A 104 1.99 15.32 4.96
CA ASP A 104 1.04 15.20 6.07
C ASP A 104 1.61 14.50 7.32
N GLU A 105 2.92 14.24 7.40
CA GLU A 105 3.56 13.61 8.55
C GLU A 105 3.73 14.69 9.63
N PRO A 106 2.89 14.67 10.68
CA PRO A 106 2.94 15.72 11.68
C PRO A 106 4.27 15.54 12.44
N ASP A 107 4.87 16.65 12.89
CA ASP A 107 6.11 16.70 13.69
C ASP A 107 6.39 15.43 14.53
N PRO A 108 7.66 15.05 14.76
CA PRO A 108 8.02 13.87 15.58
C PRO A 108 7.40 13.89 17.01
N LEU A 109 6.96 15.07 17.48
CA LEU A 109 6.20 15.26 18.71
C LEU A 109 4.70 14.95 18.55
N THR A 110 4.10 15.35 17.43
CA THR A 110 2.70 15.09 17.11
C THR A 110 2.45 13.69 16.57
N THR A 111 3.43 13.02 15.96
CA THR A 111 3.33 11.57 15.66
C THR A 111 3.30 10.72 16.92
N LYS A 112 4.05 11.08 17.97
CA LYS A 112 3.94 10.42 19.29
C LYS A 112 2.60 10.72 19.94
N ALA A 113 2.13 11.96 19.89
CA ALA A 113 0.82 12.33 20.41
C ALA A 113 -0.32 11.64 19.65
N LEU A 114 -0.20 11.46 18.33
CA LEU A 114 -1.18 10.78 17.49
C LEU A 114 -1.14 9.27 17.72
N ALA A 115 0.04 8.68 17.87
CA ALA A 115 0.18 7.28 18.27
C ALA A 115 -0.44 7.03 19.65
N GLN A 116 -0.21 7.92 20.61
CA GLN A 116 -0.80 7.85 21.93
C GLN A 116 -2.33 8.04 21.87
N ALA A 117 -2.83 8.99 21.08
CA ALA A 117 -4.27 9.16 20.86
C ALA A 117 -4.91 7.94 20.19
N HIS A 118 -4.17 7.23 19.33
CA HIS A 118 -4.63 5.99 18.72
C HIS A 118 -4.69 4.85 19.75
N GLU A 119 -3.69 4.73 20.61
CA GLU A 119 -3.70 3.77 21.73
C GLU A 119 -4.85 4.06 22.71
N ASP A 120 -5.06 5.33 23.06
CA ASP A 120 -6.16 5.77 23.93
C ASP A 120 -7.53 5.48 23.30
N SER A 121 -7.65 5.58 21.97
CA SER A 121 -8.89 5.22 21.27
C SER A 121 -9.21 3.73 21.38
N LEU A 122 -8.20 2.85 21.37
CA LEU A 122 -8.40 1.41 21.53
C LEU A 122 -8.91 1.06 22.93
N PHE A 123 -8.42 1.74 23.97
CA PHE A 123 -8.94 1.57 25.34
C PHE A 123 -10.39 2.05 25.47
N LEU A 124 -10.74 3.18 24.85
CA LEU A 124 -12.11 3.69 24.82
C LEU A 124 -13.07 2.68 24.18
N PHE A 125 -12.66 2.00 23.10
CA PHE A 125 -13.49 0.98 22.46
C PHE A 125 -13.70 -0.26 23.34
N ASP A 126 -12.68 -0.72 24.08
CA ASP A 126 -12.84 -1.86 24.99
C ASP A 126 -13.74 -1.52 26.19
N GLU A 127 -13.64 -0.29 26.71
CA GLU A 127 -14.53 0.19 27.77
C GLU A 127 -15.97 0.34 27.29
N LEU A 128 -16.19 0.89 26.08
CA LEU A 128 -17.50 0.98 25.44
C LEU A 128 -18.10 -0.41 25.19
N ALA A 129 -17.32 -1.33 24.65
CA ALA A 129 -17.77 -2.71 24.41
C ALA A 129 -18.15 -3.41 25.73
N ARG A 130 -17.37 -3.19 26.79
CA ARG A 130 -17.68 -3.73 28.12
C ARG A 130 -18.91 -3.08 28.76
N ALA A 131 -19.13 -1.78 28.55
CA ALA A 131 -20.32 -1.08 29.02
C ALA A 131 -21.58 -1.55 28.26
N ALA A 132 -21.52 -1.64 26.93
CA ALA A 132 -22.61 -2.14 26.10
C ALA A 132 -22.99 -3.59 26.49
N HIS A 133 -22.01 -4.45 26.76
CA HIS A 133 -22.28 -5.81 27.22
C HIS A 133 -22.99 -5.86 28.59
N LYS A 134 -22.65 -4.94 29.50
CA LYS A 134 -23.33 -4.83 30.81
C LYS A 134 -24.77 -4.34 30.69
N ASP A 135 -25.04 -3.46 29.72
CA ASP A 135 -26.37 -2.94 29.43
C ASP A 135 -27.23 -3.93 28.62
N GLY A 136 -26.71 -5.13 28.35
CA GLY A 136 -27.45 -6.21 27.71
C GLY A 136 -27.37 -6.22 26.18
N TYR A 137 -26.58 -5.32 25.58
CA TYR A 137 -26.26 -5.39 24.15
C TYR A 137 -25.33 -6.59 23.93
N THR A 138 -25.94 -7.69 23.50
CA THR A 138 -25.26 -8.95 23.20
C THR A 138 -25.06 -9.06 21.70
N LEU A 139 -23.90 -9.55 21.25
CA LEU A 139 -23.58 -9.79 19.82
C LEU A 139 -24.58 -10.73 19.11
N THR A 140 -25.48 -11.38 19.85
CA THR A 140 -26.56 -12.20 19.33
C THR A 140 -27.76 -11.40 18.84
N GLN A 141 -27.86 -10.12 19.21
CA GLN A 141 -28.83 -9.21 18.64
C GLN A 141 -28.20 -8.62 17.39
N ASP A 142 -28.52 -9.25 16.27
CA ASP A 142 -28.08 -8.83 14.95
C ASP A 142 -28.75 -7.48 14.63
N ASP A 143 -28.11 -6.38 15.01
CA ASP A 143 -28.56 -5.00 14.70
C ASP A 143 -28.62 -4.73 13.18
N SER A 144 -28.16 -5.69 12.36
CA SER A 144 -28.36 -5.75 10.91
C SER A 144 -29.80 -6.11 10.51
N TYR A 145 -30.64 -6.56 11.44
CA TYR A 145 -32.04 -6.89 11.16
C TYR A 145 -32.93 -5.65 11.36
N PRO A 146 -33.52 -5.09 10.29
CA PRO A 146 -34.54 -4.05 10.38
C PRO A 146 -35.88 -4.66 10.83
N SER A 147 -35.88 -5.43 11.92
CA SER A 147 -37.08 -6.07 12.49
C SER A 147 -37.74 -5.23 13.57
N ASN A 148 -37.14 -4.09 13.95
CA ASN A 148 -37.77 -3.16 14.88
C ASN A 148 -38.67 -2.19 14.08
N PRO A 149 -40.01 -2.31 14.17
CA PRO A 149 -40.94 -1.45 13.42
C PRO A 149 -40.90 0.02 13.85
N LEU A 150 -40.09 0.37 14.86
CA LEU A 150 -39.82 1.75 15.28
C LEU A 150 -38.59 2.37 14.61
N ASP A 151 -37.75 1.58 13.94
CA ASP A 151 -36.48 2.05 13.35
C ASP A 151 -36.62 2.44 11.87
N THR A 152 -37.73 2.07 11.25
CA THR A 152 -38.17 2.65 9.99
C THR A 152 -39.09 3.82 10.31
N ILE A 153 -38.50 4.98 10.65
CA ILE A 153 -39.18 6.25 10.41
C ILE A 153 -39.15 6.41 8.90
N PRO A 154 -40.26 6.20 8.16
CA PRO A 154 -40.28 6.55 6.75
C PRO A 154 -39.87 8.01 6.68
N ALA A 155 -38.85 8.32 5.86
CA ALA A 155 -38.44 9.70 5.63
C ALA A 155 -39.72 10.52 5.44
N GLU A 156 -39.92 11.50 6.32
CA GLU A 156 -41.12 12.32 6.32
C GLU A 156 -41.39 12.78 4.88
N ALA A 157 -42.66 12.80 4.46
CA ALA A 157 -43.03 13.01 3.06
C ALA A 157 -42.40 14.27 2.44
N HIS A 158 -41.96 15.23 3.26
CA HIS A 158 -41.21 16.39 2.81
C HIS A 158 -39.89 16.00 2.11
N PHE A 159 -39.16 14.98 2.57
CA PHE A 159 -37.91 14.48 1.95
C PHE A 159 -38.09 13.78 0.59
N ALA A 160 -39.33 13.55 0.16
CA ALA A 160 -39.63 13.00 -1.16
C ALA A 160 -39.92 14.08 -2.21
N ASP A 161 -39.98 15.37 -1.83
CA ASP A 161 -40.13 16.47 -2.79
C ASP A 161 -38.81 16.74 -3.52
N GLU A 162 -38.86 16.76 -4.86
CA GLU A 162 -37.72 17.06 -5.75
C GLU A 162 -37.10 18.44 -5.47
N ASP A 163 -37.85 19.35 -4.83
CA ASP A 163 -37.41 20.69 -4.47
C ASP A 163 -36.41 20.73 -3.30
N ILE A 164 -36.29 19.66 -2.49
CA ILE A 164 -35.34 19.61 -1.38
C ILE A 164 -33.91 19.44 -1.86
N GLU A 165 -33.69 18.70 -2.95
CA GLU A 165 -32.36 18.57 -3.55
C GLU A 165 -31.86 19.95 -4.05
N ALA A 166 -32.77 20.80 -4.54
CA ALA A 166 -32.46 22.18 -4.91
C ALA A 166 -32.13 23.08 -3.71
N GLN A 167 -32.73 22.85 -2.54
CA GLN A 167 -32.45 23.60 -1.31
C GLN A 167 -31.17 23.15 -0.58
N LEU A 168 -30.76 21.88 -0.74
CA LEU A 168 -29.55 21.32 -0.11
C LEU A 168 -28.26 21.54 -0.93
N LEU A 169 -28.39 21.83 -2.24
CA LEU A 169 -27.26 22.19 -3.11
C LEU A 169 -26.41 23.37 -2.59
N PRO A 170 -26.98 24.51 -2.14
CA PRO A 170 -26.18 25.61 -1.60
C PRO A 170 -25.46 25.28 -0.28
N GLU A 171 -25.95 24.32 0.52
CA GLU A 171 -25.27 23.90 1.76
C GLU A 171 -24.11 22.92 1.50
N ARG A 172 -24.17 22.11 0.43
CA ARG A 172 -23.07 21.22 0.04
C ARG A 172 -21.81 21.95 -0.44
N ASP A 173 -21.97 23.19 -0.88
CA ASP A 173 -20.86 24.02 -1.40
C ASP A 173 -19.94 24.57 -0.29
N TYR A 174 -20.29 24.44 0.99
CA TYR A 174 -19.41 24.87 2.09
C TYR A 174 -18.31 23.85 2.46
N LEU A 175 -18.45 22.58 2.04
CA LEU A 175 -17.49 21.52 2.36
C LEU A 175 -16.39 21.36 1.30
N LEU A 176 -16.59 21.93 0.10
CA LEU A 176 -15.64 21.94 -0.99
C LEU A 176 -15.32 23.42 -1.23
N GLY A 177 -14.17 23.89 -0.76
CA GLY A 177 -13.79 25.31 -0.85
C GLY A 177 -14.03 25.95 -2.22
N PRO A 178 -14.05 27.30 -2.29
CA PRO A 178 -14.62 28.06 -3.40
C PRO A 178 -14.14 27.58 -4.76
N ASN A 179 -15.08 27.16 -5.60
CA ASN A 179 -14.83 26.74 -6.97
C ASN A 179 -14.35 27.94 -7.81
N PRO A 180 -13.10 27.96 -8.31
CA PRO A 180 -12.53 29.12 -8.99
C PRO A 180 -13.14 29.42 -10.38
N LYS A 181 -14.20 28.71 -10.78
CA LYS A 181 -14.87 28.87 -12.08
C LYS A 181 -16.28 29.45 -12.03
N GLN A 182 -16.80 29.80 -10.85
CA GLN A 182 -18.10 30.47 -10.78
C GLN A 182 -17.90 31.98 -10.98
N PRO A 183 -18.40 32.58 -12.08
CA PRO A 183 -18.39 34.03 -12.21
C PRO A 183 -19.27 34.60 -11.08
N ALA A 184 -18.71 35.56 -10.34
CA ALA A 184 -19.37 36.27 -9.27
C ALA A 184 -20.70 36.82 -9.80
N LYS A 185 -21.81 36.23 -9.35
CA LYS A 185 -23.15 36.70 -9.67
C LYS A 185 -23.41 37.93 -8.81
N ASP A 186 -23.09 39.07 -9.41
CA ASP A 186 -23.65 40.41 -9.20
C ASP A 186 -24.38 40.63 -7.87
N SER A 187 -23.68 41.33 -6.97
CA SER A 187 -24.26 42.09 -5.87
C SER A 187 -25.20 43.15 -6.45
N GLU A 188 -26.50 42.87 -6.39
CA GLU A 188 -27.57 43.80 -6.72
C GLU A 188 -27.65 44.88 -5.63
N PRO A 189 -27.48 46.18 -5.96
CA PRO A 189 -27.56 47.24 -4.96
C PRO A 189 -29.01 47.56 -4.64
N ASP A 190 -29.34 47.47 -3.36
CA ASP A 190 -30.59 47.94 -2.75
C ASP A 190 -30.94 49.35 -3.27
N SER A 191 -32.04 49.44 -4.00
CA SER A 191 -32.72 50.70 -4.27
C SER A 191 -33.98 50.74 -3.41
N GLU A 192 -33.85 51.36 -2.24
CA GLU A 192 -34.99 51.95 -1.53
C GLU A 192 -35.68 52.97 -2.45
N PRO A 193 -37.01 53.03 -2.40
CA PRO A 193 -37.61 54.34 -2.22
C PRO A 193 -38.78 54.37 -1.23
N ASN A 194 -38.70 55.38 -0.35
CA ASN A 194 -39.76 56.17 0.31
C ASN A 194 -41.20 55.64 0.36
#